data_AF-A0A662B9P4-F1
#
_entry.id   AF-A0A662B9P4-F1
#
_cell.length_a   1.000
_cell.length_b   1.000
_cell.length_c   1.000
_cell.angle_alpha   90.00
_cell.angle_beta   90.00
_cell.angle_gamma   90.00
#
_symmetry.space_group_name_H-M   'P 1'
#
loop_
_entity.id
_entity.type
_entity.pdbx_description
1 polymer ?
#
loop_
_entity_poly.entity_id
_entity_poly.type
_entity_poly.pdbx_seq_one_letter_code
_entity_poly.pdbx_strand_id
1 'polypeptide(L)'
;MTKLNTPVTIGNFDQKVRSDCQVTLELKDKGGIQLSVKSKVYALFGKSIEKLCKDELAFFEIEHAILTLEDKGALPFVIMARIESAVKQLMDTEKEFLPEIIQENTNETLKKQFRFSRLYLPGNTPSMMINAGIHNPNGIILDLEDAVAPAKKEEARYLVRNALRAVNFYGAERMVRINQHPNGLDDLDFIVPHHVNLILVPKCESAEQIKQIDEHIKQINAQSGKKQAIYYMPIIESALGVEKAFEIATASSNVVAIAIGLEDFTADLGVQRTNEAKESLYARSRLVNACKAAGIQPIDSVFSDVSDMQALASNVKISKSLGFEGMGCIHPRQIAVIHENFAPEEKEIEKAKKIIMAFEDAKSKGLGVVSLGTKMIDPPVVKRAETTIDLAINLGLLDKNWMHNN
;
A
#
# COMPACT_ATOMS: atom_id res chain seq x y z
N MET A 1 -26.63 -19.05 -11.61
CA MET A 1 -27.00 -20.40 -12.14
C MET A 1 -25.81 -21.34 -11.97
N THR A 2 -25.98 -22.47 -11.28
CA THR A 2 -24.88 -23.42 -11.00
C THR A 2 -24.41 -24.13 -12.26
N LYS A 3 -23.09 -24.08 -12.54
CA LYS A 3 -22.46 -24.74 -13.69
C LYS A 3 -21.99 -26.14 -13.29
N LEU A 4 -22.85 -27.14 -13.49
CA LEU A 4 -22.48 -28.54 -13.28
C LEU A 4 -21.62 -29.08 -14.43
N ASN A 5 -20.73 -30.02 -14.13
CA ASN A 5 -19.90 -30.76 -15.11
C ASN A 5 -19.01 -29.89 -16.01
N THR A 6 -18.66 -28.69 -15.55
CA THR A 6 -17.67 -27.82 -16.21
C THR A 6 -16.58 -27.52 -15.20
N PRO A 7 -15.34 -28.00 -15.40
CA PRO A 7 -14.25 -27.67 -14.48
C PRO A 7 -13.81 -26.21 -14.66
N VAL A 8 -13.47 -25.56 -13.56
CA VAL A 8 -12.75 -24.27 -13.56
C VAL A 8 -11.40 -24.43 -12.89
N THR A 9 -10.39 -23.71 -13.38
CA THR A 9 -9.03 -23.77 -12.86
C THR A 9 -8.58 -22.37 -12.43
N ILE A 10 -8.22 -22.22 -11.16
CA ILE A 10 -7.84 -20.95 -10.52
C ILE A 10 -6.44 -21.05 -9.93
N GLY A 11 -5.74 -19.92 -9.85
CA GLY A 11 -4.39 -19.84 -9.30
C GLY A 11 -3.30 -20.18 -10.33
N ASN A 12 -2.11 -20.50 -9.83
CA ASN A 12 -0.91 -20.63 -10.64
C ASN A 12 -0.12 -21.88 -10.26
N PHE A 13 0.39 -22.59 -11.27
CA PHE A 13 1.27 -23.73 -11.04
C PHE A 13 2.28 -23.84 -12.18
N ASP A 14 3.55 -23.52 -11.87
CA ASP A 14 4.68 -23.79 -12.74
C ASP A 14 5.96 -24.10 -11.92
N GLN A 15 7.11 -24.20 -12.57
CA GLN A 15 8.40 -24.46 -11.89
C GLN A 15 8.92 -23.27 -11.08
N LYS A 16 8.56 -22.04 -11.43
CA LYS A 16 9.01 -20.79 -10.81
C LYS A 16 8.08 -20.33 -9.67
N VAL A 17 6.81 -20.73 -9.67
CA VAL A 17 5.80 -20.44 -8.65
C VAL A 17 6.23 -20.96 -7.28
N ARG A 18 6.04 -20.13 -6.27
CA ARG A 18 6.32 -20.39 -4.85
C ARG A 18 5.14 -19.90 -4.02
N SER A 19 4.86 -20.59 -2.91
CA SER A 19 3.84 -20.19 -1.93
C SER A 19 2.45 -19.92 -2.52
N ASP A 20 2.14 -20.59 -3.62
CA ASP A 20 0.86 -20.52 -4.33
C ASP A 20 0.42 -21.93 -4.73
N CYS A 21 -0.82 -22.05 -5.17
CA CYS A 21 -1.40 -23.30 -5.63
C CYS A 21 -2.29 -23.07 -6.85
N GLN A 22 -2.53 -24.15 -7.60
CA GLN A 22 -3.57 -24.22 -8.60
C GLN A 22 -4.67 -25.16 -8.11
N VAL A 23 -5.90 -24.69 -8.20
CA VAL A 23 -7.10 -25.44 -7.85
C VAL A 23 -7.90 -25.67 -9.10
N THR A 24 -8.29 -26.92 -9.35
CA THR A 24 -9.32 -27.26 -10.35
C THR A 24 -10.52 -27.83 -9.62
N LEU A 25 -11.68 -27.21 -9.81
CA LEU A 25 -12.94 -27.61 -9.18
C LEU A 25 -13.96 -27.93 -10.27
N GLU A 26 -14.65 -29.06 -10.12
CA GLU A 26 -15.78 -29.46 -10.94
C GLU A 26 -16.93 -29.91 -10.04
N LEU A 27 -18.09 -29.25 -10.14
CA LEU A 27 -19.30 -29.65 -9.42
C LEU A 27 -19.99 -30.82 -10.12
N LYS A 28 -20.46 -31.78 -9.31
CA LYS A 28 -21.16 -32.99 -9.75
C LYS A 28 -22.55 -33.07 -9.14
N ASP A 29 -23.38 -33.92 -9.73
CA ASP A 29 -24.73 -34.25 -9.26
C ASP A 29 -24.73 -35.37 -8.20
N LYS A 30 -23.66 -36.17 -8.13
CA LYS A 30 -23.50 -37.32 -7.22
C LYS A 30 -22.03 -37.74 -7.10
N GLY A 31 -21.76 -38.71 -6.23
CA GLY A 31 -20.45 -39.36 -6.13
C GLY A 31 -19.55 -38.85 -4.99
N GLY A 32 -20.07 -37.97 -4.13
CA GLY A 32 -19.36 -37.43 -2.97
C GLY A 32 -18.23 -36.46 -3.34
N ILE A 33 -17.42 -36.10 -2.35
CA ILE A 33 -16.21 -35.29 -2.55
C ILE A 33 -15.05 -36.18 -2.93
N GLN A 34 -14.55 -36.01 -4.15
CA GLN A 34 -13.33 -36.62 -4.65
C GLN A 34 -12.20 -35.59 -4.59
N LEU A 35 -11.27 -35.80 -3.66
CA LEU A 35 -10.19 -34.86 -3.40
C LEU A 35 -8.83 -35.46 -3.81
N SER A 36 -8.09 -34.74 -4.64
CA SER A 36 -6.71 -35.06 -5.03
C SER A 36 -5.79 -33.91 -4.66
N VAL A 37 -4.89 -34.12 -3.69
CA VAL A 37 -3.93 -33.12 -3.21
C VAL A 37 -2.52 -33.55 -3.54
N LYS A 38 -1.81 -32.72 -4.31
CA LYS A 38 -0.39 -32.89 -4.62
C LYS A 38 0.37 -31.67 -4.13
N SER A 39 1.04 -31.82 -2.98
CA SER A 39 1.74 -30.72 -2.30
C SER A 39 3.24 -31.00 -2.16
N LYS A 40 4.07 -29.96 -2.36
CA LYS A 40 5.51 -30.00 -2.01
C LYS A 40 5.77 -30.23 -0.53
N VAL A 41 4.79 -29.91 0.33
CA VAL A 41 4.89 -30.02 1.79
C VAL A 41 3.93 -31.08 2.35
N TYR A 42 3.44 -32.00 1.50
CA TYR A 42 2.42 -32.99 1.85
C TYR A 42 2.83 -33.85 3.06
N ALA A 43 4.10 -34.26 3.14
CA ALA A 43 4.59 -35.09 4.25
C ALA A 43 4.38 -34.46 5.64
N LEU A 44 4.36 -33.12 5.72
CA LEU A 44 4.18 -32.38 6.96
C LEU A 44 2.75 -31.86 7.14
N PHE A 45 2.13 -31.35 6.07
CA PHE A 45 0.87 -30.61 6.15
C PHE A 45 -0.28 -31.19 5.31
N GLY A 46 -0.09 -32.32 4.65
CA GLY A 46 -1.06 -32.90 3.71
C GLY A 46 -2.45 -33.12 4.31
N LYS A 47 -2.53 -33.71 5.51
CA LYS A 47 -3.81 -33.91 6.21
C LYS A 47 -4.53 -32.61 6.54
N SER A 48 -3.79 -31.56 6.94
CA SER A 48 -4.36 -30.26 7.26
C SER A 48 -4.86 -29.55 6.00
N ILE A 49 -4.12 -29.66 4.88
CA ILE A 49 -4.54 -29.14 3.58
C ILE A 49 -5.83 -29.85 3.12
N GLU A 50 -5.87 -31.18 3.20
CA GLU A 50 -7.07 -31.94 2.82
C GLU A 50 -8.29 -31.59 3.67
N LYS A 51 -8.08 -31.40 4.98
CA LYS A 51 -9.13 -30.95 5.90
C LYS A 51 -9.64 -29.56 5.50
N LEU A 52 -8.73 -28.61 5.23
CA LEU A 52 -9.09 -27.26 4.80
C LEU A 52 -9.97 -27.29 3.53
N CYS A 53 -9.57 -28.06 2.52
CA CYS A 53 -10.37 -28.19 1.30
C CYS A 53 -11.78 -28.73 1.57
N LYS A 54 -11.90 -29.74 2.46
CA LYS A 54 -13.20 -30.33 2.80
C LYS A 54 -14.07 -29.38 3.62
N ASP A 55 -13.48 -28.69 4.59
CA ASP A 55 -14.19 -27.72 5.43
C ASP A 55 -14.75 -26.58 4.57
N GLU A 56 -13.97 -26.09 3.61
CA GLU A 56 -14.38 -25.04 2.70
C GLU A 56 -15.51 -25.49 1.75
N LEU A 57 -15.38 -26.65 1.12
CA LEU A 57 -16.47 -27.21 0.29
C LEU A 57 -17.75 -27.42 1.12
N ALA A 58 -17.63 -27.93 2.34
CA ALA A 58 -18.75 -28.11 3.25
C ALA A 58 -19.41 -26.77 3.65
N PHE A 59 -18.62 -25.72 3.87
CA PHE A 59 -19.13 -24.37 4.17
C PHE A 59 -20.00 -23.82 3.03
N PHE A 60 -19.61 -24.09 1.78
CA PHE A 60 -20.40 -23.76 0.60
C PHE A 60 -21.53 -24.76 0.29
N GLU A 61 -21.80 -25.72 1.18
CA GLU A 61 -22.83 -26.77 1.02
C GLU A 61 -22.62 -27.62 -0.25
N ILE A 62 -21.35 -27.83 -0.63
CA ILE A 62 -20.99 -28.66 -1.77
C ILE A 62 -20.79 -30.10 -1.27
N GLU A 63 -21.71 -30.99 -1.66
CA GLU A 63 -21.66 -32.42 -1.30
C GLU A 63 -21.00 -33.31 -2.37
N HIS A 64 -20.99 -32.84 -3.61
CA HIS A 64 -20.58 -33.62 -4.78
C HIS A 64 -19.67 -32.80 -5.69
N ALA A 65 -18.37 -33.08 -5.66
CA ALA A 65 -17.39 -32.37 -6.47
C ALA A 65 -16.10 -33.17 -6.65
N ILE A 66 -15.39 -32.85 -7.72
CA ILE A 66 -13.99 -33.24 -7.91
C ILE A 66 -13.14 -31.99 -7.66
N LEU A 67 -12.27 -32.04 -6.64
CA LEU A 67 -11.31 -30.99 -6.36
C LEU A 67 -9.89 -31.54 -6.51
N THR A 68 -9.12 -30.94 -7.41
CA THR A 68 -7.69 -31.19 -7.57
C THR A 68 -6.90 -29.97 -7.14
N LEU A 69 -5.95 -30.15 -6.23
CA LEU A 69 -5.09 -29.09 -5.70
C LEU A 69 -3.62 -29.44 -5.94
N GLU A 70 -2.96 -28.64 -6.78
CA GLU A 70 -1.52 -28.71 -7.00
C GLU A 70 -0.82 -27.57 -6.25
N ASP A 71 -0.08 -27.91 -5.20
CA ASP A 71 0.45 -26.98 -4.21
C ASP A 71 1.99 -26.86 -4.23
N LYS A 72 2.48 -25.61 -4.17
CA LYS A 72 3.89 -25.23 -4.08
C LYS A 72 4.25 -24.61 -2.73
N GLY A 73 3.61 -25.05 -1.64
CA GLY A 73 3.82 -24.54 -0.28
C GLY A 73 2.98 -23.30 0.02
N ALA A 74 1.80 -23.20 -0.56
CA ALA A 74 0.80 -22.19 -0.29
C ALA A 74 0.39 -22.21 1.19
N LEU A 75 0.25 -21.03 1.77
CA LEU A 75 -0.31 -20.89 3.11
C LEU A 75 -1.84 -21.01 3.07
N PRO A 76 -2.51 -21.32 4.19
CA PRO A 76 -3.96 -21.54 4.23
C PRO A 76 -4.77 -20.41 3.59
N PHE A 77 -4.42 -19.15 3.84
CA PHE A 77 -5.13 -17.98 3.28
C PHE A 77 -5.15 -17.95 1.73
N VAL A 78 -4.10 -18.52 1.11
CA VAL A 78 -3.99 -18.63 -0.36
C VAL A 78 -4.89 -19.74 -0.87
N ILE A 79 -4.83 -20.92 -0.25
CA ILE A 79 -5.66 -22.08 -0.62
C ILE A 79 -7.14 -21.68 -0.56
N MET A 80 -7.55 -21.04 0.54
CA MET A 80 -8.91 -20.52 0.73
C MET A 80 -9.31 -19.53 -0.37
N ALA A 81 -8.44 -18.57 -0.71
CA ALA A 81 -8.74 -17.62 -1.78
C ALA A 81 -8.92 -18.32 -3.16
N ARG A 82 -8.11 -19.35 -3.46
CA ARG A 82 -8.18 -20.08 -4.74
C ARG A 82 -9.44 -20.95 -4.83
N ILE A 83 -9.82 -21.62 -3.74
CA ILE A 83 -11.02 -22.46 -3.71
C ILE A 83 -12.28 -21.59 -3.75
N GLU A 84 -12.40 -20.55 -2.92
CA GLU A 84 -13.55 -19.64 -2.96
C GLU A 84 -13.75 -19.01 -4.35
N SER A 85 -12.67 -18.58 -4.99
CA SER A 85 -12.74 -18.05 -6.36
C SER A 85 -13.24 -19.09 -7.37
N ALA A 86 -12.83 -20.36 -7.24
CA ALA A 86 -13.34 -21.44 -8.09
C ALA A 86 -14.84 -21.70 -7.83
N VAL A 87 -15.26 -21.70 -6.56
CA VAL A 87 -16.66 -21.87 -6.16
C VAL A 87 -17.53 -20.76 -6.75
N LYS A 88 -17.14 -19.49 -6.61
CA LYS A 88 -17.94 -18.34 -7.09
C LYS A 88 -18.00 -18.24 -8.62
N GLN A 89 -17.07 -18.85 -9.37
CA GLN A 89 -17.22 -18.97 -10.83
C GLN A 89 -18.24 -20.04 -11.27
N LEU A 90 -18.49 -21.01 -10.40
CA LEU A 90 -19.36 -22.16 -10.64
C LEU A 90 -20.75 -22.01 -10.02
N MET A 91 -20.85 -21.23 -8.94
CA MET A 91 -22.06 -21.06 -8.12
C MET A 91 -22.34 -19.59 -7.88
N ASP A 92 -23.63 -19.27 -7.81
CA ASP A 92 -24.11 -17.94 -7.45
C ASP A 92 -24.27 -17.89 -5.92
N THR A 93 -23.29 -17.32 -5.21
CA THR A 93 -23.26 -17.31 -3.75
C THR A 93 -22.53 -16.09 -3.19
N GLU A 94 -23.14 -15.47 -2.18
CA GLU A 94 -22.57 -14.36 -1.41
C GLU A 94 -21.80 -14.83 -0.17
N LYS A 95 -21.78 -16.14 0.12
CA LYS A 95 -21.00 -16.68 1.25
C LYS A 95 -19.50 -16.40 1.07
N GLU A 96 -18.79 -16.20 2.19
CA GLU A 96 -17.34 -15.93 2.23
C GLU A 96 -16.64 -16.87 3.21
N PHE A 97 -15.62 -17.61 2.77
CA PHE A 97 -14.85 -18.50 3.63
C PHE A 97 -13.55 -17.80 4.04
N LEU A 98 -13.63 -17.08 5.16
CA LEU A 98 -12.58 -16.14 5.57
C LEU A 98 -11.57 -16.78 6.55
N PRO A 99 -10.26 -16.52 6.39
CA PRO A 99 -9.30 -16.88 7.44
C PRO A 99 -9.57 -16.07 8.71
N GLU A 100 -9.12 -16.57 9.86
CA GLU A 100 -9.15 -15.78 11.09
C GLU A 100 -8.32 -14.51 10.94
N ILE A 101 -8.78 -13.42 11.57
CA ILE A 101 -8.01 -12.17 11.59
C ILE A 101 -6.98 -12.23 12.71
N ILE A 102 -5.72 -11.95 12.38
CA ILE A 102 -4.66 -11.83 13.37
C ILE A 102 -4.70 -10.46 14.07
N GLN A 103 -4.31 -10.41 15.34
CA GLN A 103 -4.38 -9.20 16.15
C GLN A 103 -3.48 -8.07 15.60
N GLU A 104 -2.35 -8.42 15.00
CA GLU A 104 -1.41 -7.47 14.40
C GLU A 104 -2.03 -6.65 13.26
N ASN A 105 -3.08 -7.19 12.63
CA ASN A 105 -3.77 -6.57 11.50
C ASN A 105 -5.03 -5.79 11.91
N THR A 106 -5.32 -5.65 13.20
CA THR A 106 -6.42 -4.79 13.68
C THR A 106 -5.98 -3.36 14.02
N ASN A 107 -4.67 -3.08 13.93
CA ASN A 107 -4.10 -1.79 14.28
C ASN A 107 -4.53 -0.66 13.33
N GLU A 108 -4.87 0.49 13.87
CA GLU A 108 -5.18 1.70 13.10
C GLU A 108 -3.92 2.43 12.63
N THR A 109 -4.05 3.25 11.59
CA THR A 109 -2.98 4.14 11.10
C THR A 109 -3.25 5.59 11.49
N LEU A 110 -2.19 6.40 11.60
CA LEU A 110 -2.29 7.82 11.91
C LEU A 110 -2.22 8.67 10.63
N LYS A 111 -2.96 9.79 10.59
CA LYS A 111 -2.91 10.73 9.45
C LYS A 111 -1.49 11.17 9.11
N LYS A 112 -0.72 11.49 10.15
CA LYS A 112 0.66 12.00 10.07
C LYS A 112 1.74 10.91 10.15
N GLN A 113 1.39 9.63 10.00
CA GLN A 113 2.38 8.55 9.97
C GLN A 113 3.37 8.75 8.83
N PHE A 114 4.63 8.39 9.02
CA PHE A 114 5.63 8.46 7.96
C PHE A 114 5.35 7.46 6.86
N ARG A 115 5.57 7.89 5.62
CA ARG A 115 5.36 7.09 4.41
C ARG A 115 6.56 7.19 3.48
N PHE A 116 7.78 7.10 4.05
CA PHE A 116 9.03 7.24 3.29
C PHE A 116 9.15 6.16 2.23
N SER A 117 8.92 4.91 2.62
CA SER A 117 8.95 3.74 1.73
C SER A 117 7.59 3.05 1.69
N ARG A 118 7.11 2.77 0.47
CA ARG A 118 5.86 2.03 0.24
C ARG A 118 6.11 0.95 -0.80
N LEU A 119 6.11 -0.31 -0.37
CA LEU A 119 6.48 -1.43 -1.23
C LEU A 119 5.27 -1.92 -2.04
N TYR A 120 5.34 -1.82 -3.36
CA TYR A 120 4.34 -2.35 -4.29
C TYR A 120 4.49 -3.87 -4.44
N LEU A 121 3.40 -4.60 -4.21
CA LEU A 121 3.32 -6.04 -4.35
C LEU A 121 2.10 -6.39 -5.23
N PRO A 122 2.27 -7.19 -6.30
CA PRO A 122 1.12 -7.66 -7.08
C PRO A 122 0.14 -8.47 -6.21
N GLY A 123 -1.13 -8.08 -6.22
CA GLY A 123 -2.19 -8.65 -5.40
C GLY A 123 -2.51 -10.13 -5.70
N ASN A 124 -2.02 -10.66 -6.82
CA ASN A 124 -2.15 -12.05 -7.21
C ASN A 124 -0.91 -12.92 -6.92
N THR A 125 0.14 -12.35 -6.32
CA THR A 125 1.44 -13.01 -6.08
C THR A 125 1.71 -13.20 -4.58
N PRO A 126 1.19 -14.27 -3.96
CA PRO A 126 1.20 -14.44 -2.51
C PRO A 126 2.61 -14.59 -1.91
N SER A 127 3.56 -15.16 -2.65
CA SER A 127 4.94 -15.32 -2.20
C SER A 127 5.63 -14.01 -1.83
N MET A 128 5.26 -12.91 -2.50
CA MET A 128 5.79 -11.58 -2.21
C MET A 128 5.15 -10.97 -0.96
N MET A 129 3.87 -11.28 -0.69
CA MET A 129 3.14 -10.75 0.48
C MET A 129 3.70 -11.28 1.81
N ILE A 130 3.99 -12.59 1.86
CA ILE A 130 4.31 -13.31 3.11
C ILE A 130 5.56 -12.74 3.80
N ASN A 131 6.56 -12.32 3.03
CA ASN A 131 7.84 -11.85 3.57
C ASN A 131 8.03 -10.34 3.52
N ALA A 132 7.08 -9.59 2.93
CA ALA A 132 7.25 -8.16 2.68
C ALA A 132 7.48 -7.34 3.97
N GLY A 133 6.76 -7.67 5.04
CA GLY A 133 6.86 -6.95 6.32
C GLY A 133 8.21 -7.13 7.03
N ILE A 134 8.94 -8.22 6.78
CA ILE A 134 10.25 -8.49 7.38
C ILE A 134 11.27 -7.40 7.01
N HIS A 135 11.06 -6.73 5.87
CA HIS A 135 11.93 -5.66 5.38
C HIS A 135 11.61 -4.28 5.98
N ASN A 136 10.65 -4.19 6.91
CA ASN A 136 10.24 -2.97 7.62
C ASN A 136 9.94 -1.75 6.70
N PRO A 137 9.18 -1.90 5.59
CA PRO A 137 8.70 -0.72 4.87
C PRO A 137 7.71 0.07 5.74
N ASN A 138 7.54 1.38 5.49
CA ASN A 138 6.49 2.12 6.21
C ASN A 138 5.09 1.68 5.79
N GLY A 139 4.91 1.32 4.52
CA GLY A 139 3.67 0.78 4.00
C GLY A 139 3.89 -0.35 2.99
N ILE A 140 2.92 -1.25 2.90
CA ILE A 140 2.86 -2.30 1.90
C ILE A 140 1.62 -2.07 1.06
N ILE A 141 1.80 -1.96 -0.26
CA ILE A 141 0.74 -1.77 -1.24
C ILE A 141 0.43 -3.12 -1.87
N LEU A 142 -0.72 -3.68 -1.51
CA LEU A 142 -1.29 -4.84 -2.19
C LEU A 142 -2.04 -4.32 -3.43
N ASP A 143 -1.51 -4.62 -4.61
CA ASP A 143 -1.95 -4.00 -5.85
C ASP A 143 -3.01 -4.83 -6.59
N LEU A 144 -4.19 -4.27 -6.84
CA LEU A 144 -5.27 -4.87 -7.63
C LEU A 144 -5.34 -4.33 -9.06
N GLU A 145 -4.49 -3.36 -9.41
CA GLU A 145 -4.56 -2.61 -10.66
C GLU A 145 -3.52 -3.07 -11.69
N ASP A 146 -2.49 -2.27 -12.01
CA ASP A 146 -1.63 -2.52 -13.19
C ASP A 146 -0.73 -3.75 -13.06
N ALA A 147 -0.38 -4.17 -11.83
CA ALA A 147 0.41 -5.41 -11.65
C ALA A 147 -0.44 -6.69 -11.78
N VAL A 148 -1.76 -6.58 -11.98
CA VAL A 148 -2.67 -7.72 -12.07
C VAL A 148 -3.35 -7.74 -13.44
N ALA A 149 -3.09 -8.82 -14.20
CA ALA A 149 -3.72 -9.03 -15.49
C ALA A 149 -5.27 -9.02 -15.36
N PRO A 150 -6.04 -8.50 -16.34
CA PRO A 150 -7.49 -8.37 -16.24
C PRO A 150 -8.22 -9.67 -15.81
N ALA A 151 -7.85 -10.81 -16.41
CA ALA A 151 -8.44 -12.12 -16.10
C ALA A 151 -8.13 -12.62 -14.68
N LYS A 152 -7.21 -11.97 -13.96
CA LYS A 152 -6.73 -12.34 -12.64
C LYS A 152 -7.20 -11.36 -11.54
N LYS A 153 -7.93 -10.30 -11.90
CA LYS A 153 -8.36 -9.27 -10.93
C LYS A 153 -9.34 -9.82 -9.90
N GLU A 154 -10.26 -10.69 -10.32
CA GLU A 154 -11.21 -11.29 -9.39
C GLU A 154 -10.50 -12.19 -8.36
N GLU A 155 -9.63 -13.10 -8.80
CA GLU A 155 -8.85 -13.96 -7.87
C GLU A 155 -7.92 -13.14 -6.96
N ALA A 156 -7.42 -12.00 -7.43
CA ALA A 156 -6.57 -11.10 -6.64
C ALA A 156 -7.35 -10.45 -5.49
N ARG A 157 -8.63 -10.11 -5.66
CA ARG A 157 -9.47 -9.54 -4.60
C ARG A 157 -9.59 -10.47 -3.41
N TYR A 158 -9.94 -11.74 -3.64
CA TYR A 158 -10.02 -12.75 -2.57
C TYR A 158 -8.67 -12.94 -1.88
N LEU A 159 -7.58 -12.95 -2.65
CA LEU A 159 -6.25 -13.13 -2.11
C LEU A 159 -5.81 -11.94 -1.25
N VAL A 160 -6.02 -10.71 -1.72
CA VAL A 160 -5.72 -9.47 -0.97
C VAL A 160 -6.58 -9.38 0.30
N ARG A 161 -7.90 -9.65 0.20
CA ARG A 161 -8.81 -9.74 1.36
C ARG A 161 -8.28 -10.72 2.41
N ASN A 162 -7.88 -11.92 1.99
CA ASN A 162 -7.38 -12.94 2.89
C ASN A 162 -6.01 -12.57 3.47
N ALA A 163 -5.14 -11.93 2.69
CA ALA A 163 -3.84 -11.44 3.15
C ALA A 163 -3.98 -10.36 4.24
N LEU A 164 -4.91 -9.41 4.07
CA LEU A 164 -5.22 -8.39 5.08
C LEU A 164 -5.62 -9.00 6.43
N ARG A 165 -6.17 -10.22 6.44
CA ARG A 165 -6.59 -10.91 7.66
C ARG A 165 -5.48 -11.78 8.26
N ALA A 166 -4.71 -12.47 7.42
CA ALA A 166 -3.86 -13.59 7.85
C ALA A 166 -2.34 -13.36 7.74
N VAL A 167 -1.89 -12.34 7.02
CA VAL A 167 -0.45 -12.07 6.84
C VAL A 167 0.02 -11.02 7.83
N ASN A 168 1.03 -11.34 8.64
CA ASN A 168 1.65 -10.36 9.53
C ASN A 168 2.57 -9.43 8.73
N PHE A 169 2.19 -8.15 8.66
CA PHE A 169 2.97 -7.11 7.99
C PHE A 169 3.95 -6.37 8.91
N TYR A 170 4.18 -6.88 10.12
CA TYR A 170 5.15 -6.40 11.10
C TYR A 170 5.01 -4.89 11.40
N GLY A 171 3.77 -4.40 11.42
CA GLY A 171 3.44 -3.01 11.72
C GLY A 171 3.48 -2.06 10.52
N ALA A 172 3.82 -2.52 9.31
CA ALA A 172 3.70 -1.71 8.11
C ALA A 172 2.23 -1.31 7.86
N GLU A 173 2.01 -0.08 7.38
CA GLU A 173 0.68 0.40 7.00
C GLU A 173 0.13 -0.47 5.86
N ARG A 174 -1.05 -1.07 6.08
CA ARG A 174 -1.70 -1.96 5.11
C ARG A 174 -2.40 -1.12 4.05
N MET A 175 -1.79 -1.01 2.89
CA MET A 175 -2.30 -0.24 1.77
C MET A 175 -2.85 -1.16 0.68
N VAL A 176 -3.89 -0.72 -0.01
CA VAL A 176 -4.38 -1.40 -1.22
C VAL A 176 -4.49 -0.39 -2.35
N ARG A 177 -3.89 -0.67 -3.51
CA ARG A 177 -4.17 0.07 -4.74
C ARG A 177 -5.35 -0.61 -5.42
N ILE A 178 -6.50 0.05 -5.40
CA ILE A 178 -7.70 -0.41 -6.08
C ILE A 178 -7.57 -0.18 -7.58
N ASN A 179 -8.48 -0.77 -8.35
CA ASN A 179 -8.65 -0.50 -9.75
C ASN A 179 -9.09 0.95 -10.02
N GLN A 180 -8.87 1.41 -11.25
CA GLN A 180 -9.41 2.69 -11.69
C GLN A 180 -10.94 2.71 -11.60
N HIS A 181 -11.48 3.88 -11.27
CA HIS A 181 -12.91 4.15 -11.31
C HIS A 181 -13.50 3.81 -12.71
N PRO A 182 -14.70 3.19 -12.80
CA PRO A 182 -15.59 2.82 -11.69
C PRO A 182 -15.27 1.48 -11.02
N ASN A 183 -14.50 0.60 -11.67
CA ASN A 183 -14.24 -0.77 -11.20
C ASN A 183 -13.57 -0.86 -9.82
N GLY A 184 -12.86 0.20 -9.41
CA GLY A 184 -12.27 0.30 -8.08
C GLY A 184 -13.28 0.36 -6.94
N LEU A 185 -14.55 0.73 -7.19
CA LEU A 185 -15.59 0.73 -6.16
C LEU A 185 -15.90 -0.70 -5.69
N ASP A 186 -15.97 -1.66 -6.60
CA ASP A 186 -16.17 -3.07 -6.27
C ASP A 186 -15.03 -3.61 -5.40
N ASP A 187 -13.80 -3.13 -5.58
CA ASP A 187 -12.66 -3.57 -4.77
C ASP A 187 -12.83 -3.18 -3.29
N LEU A 188 -13.55 -2.08 -3.01
CA LEU A 188 -13.78 -1.58 -1.65
C LEU A 188 -14.57 -2.59 -0.82
N ASP A 189 -15.55 -3.26 -1.41
CA ASP A 189 -16.37 -4.28 -0.74
C ASP A 189 -15.52 -5.45 -0.22
N PHE A 190 -14.40 -5.75 -0.90
CA PHE A 190 -13.47 -6.82 -0.51
C PHE A 190 -12.41 -6.41 0.50
N ILE A 191 -12.18 -5.12 0.75
CA ILE A 191 -11.03 -4.68 1.56
C ILE A 191 -11.43 -3.84 2.78
N VAL A 192 -12.47 -3.02 2.67
CA VAL A 192 -12.93 -2.11 3.73
C VAL A 192 -13.35 -2.88 4.99
N PRO A 193 -14.10 -4.01 4.89
CA PRO A 193 -14.46 -4.79 6.09
C PRO A 193 -13.27 -5.49 6.75
N HIS A 194 -12.08 -5.49 6.14
CA HIS A 194 -10.94 -6.34 6.52
C HIS A 194 -9.69 -5.55 6.93
N HIS A 195 -9.89 -4.39 7.57
CA HIS A 195 -8.84 -3.62 8.24
C HIS A 195 -7.72 -3.09 7.32
N VAL A 196 -8.04 -2.76 6.07
CA VAL A 196 -7.19 -1.90 5.24
C VAL A 196 -6.98 -0.54 5.95
N ASN A 197 -5.77 -0.01 5.91
CA ASN A 197 -5.44 1.28 6.52
C ASN A 197 -5.59 2.44 5.54
N LEU A 198 -5.11 2.22 4.31
CA LEU A 198 -5.04 3.26 3.29
C LEU A 198 -5.36 2.71 1.90
N ILE A 199 -6.15 3.45 1.13
CA ILE A 199 -6.51 3.11 -0.25
C ILE A 199 -5.76 4.05 -1.20
N LEU A 200 -5.04 3.48 -2.15
CA LEU A 200 -4.47 4.23 -3.26
C LEU A 200 -5.50 4.27 -4.39
N VAL A 201 -5.79 5.47 -4.89
CA VAL A 201 -6.77 5.71 -5.95
C VAL A 201 -6.01 6.02 -7.24
N PRO A 202 -5.79 5.05 -8.15
CA PRO A 202 -5.04 5.30 -9.37
C PRO A 202 -5.80 6.21 -10.32
N LYS A 203 -5.08 6.86 -11.22
CA LYS A 203 -5.60 7.64 -12.36
C LYS A 203 -6.67 8.65 -11.90
N CYS A 204 -6.38 9.34 -10.79
CA CYS A 204 -7.31 10.27 -10.17
C CYS A 204 -7.23 11.64 -10.84
N GLU A 205 -8.37 12.11 -11.37
CA GLU A 205 -8.47 13.34 -12.16
C GLU A 205 -9.53 14.32 -11.65
N SER A 206 -10.20 14.00 -10.54
CA SER A 206 -11.26 14.87 -9.98
C SER A 206 -11.47 14.65 -8.48
N ALA A 207 -11.94 15.68 -7.78
CA ALA A 207 -12.41 15.51 -6.40
C ALA A 207 -13.66 14.63 -6.30
N GLU A 208 -14.45 14.52 -7.36
CA GLU A 208 -15.67 13.72 -7.38
C GLU A 208 -15.39 12.22 -7.22
N GLN A 209 -14.33 11.70 -7.87
CA GLN A 209 -13.89 10.32 -7.67
C GLN A 209 -13.60 10.03 -6.19
N ILE A 210 -13.00 10.97 -5.46
CA ILE A 210 -12.71 10.82 -4.03
C ILE A 210 -13.98 10.84 -3.19
N LYS A 211 -14.95 11.71 -3.52
CA LYS A 211 -16.23 11.77 -2.81
C LYS A 211 -17.05 10.49 -3.00
N GLN A 212 -17.05 9.92 -4.20
CA GLN A 212 -17.71 8.64 -4.48
C GLN A 212 -17.12 7.49 -3.65
N ILE A 213 -15.79 7.45 -3.51
CA ILE A 213 -15.12 6.48 -2.63
C ILE A 213 -15.54 6.69 -1.17
N ASP A 214 -15.59 7.94 -0.69
CA ASP A 214 -16.05 8.27 0.66
C ASP A 214 -17.49 7.81 0.91
N GLU A 215 -18.37 8.01 -0.06
CA GLU A 215 -19.77 7.60 0.00
C GLU A 215 -19.92 6.08 0.04
N HIS A 216 -19.19 5.37 -0.84
CA HIS A 216 -19.21 3.90 -0.87
C HIS A 216 -18.68 3.29 0.43
N ILE A 217 -17.58 3.82 0.97
CA ILE A 217 -17.02 3.39 2.27
C ILE A 217 -18.00 3.64 3.42
N LYS A 218 -18.72 4.76 3.41
CA LYS A 218 -19.78 5.02 4.40
C LYS A 218 -20.89 3.97 4.33
N GLN A 219 -21.29 3.54 3.13
CA GLN A 219 -22.29 2.50 2.94
C GLN A 219 -21.80 1.15 3.48
N ILE A 220 -20.58 0.74 3.15
CA ILE A 220 -19.98 -0.51 3.66
C ILE A 220 -19.86 -0.49 5.19
N ASN A 221 -19.41 0.62 5.76
CA ASN A 221 -19.27 0.77 7.22
C ASN A 221 -20.63 0.74 7.93
N ALA A 222 -21.68 1.30 7.32
CA ALA A 222 -23.04 1.22 7.85
C ALA A 222 -23.58 -0.22 7.88
N GLN A 223 -23.25 -1.03 6.87
CA GLN A 223 -23.67 -2.43 6.78
C GLN A 223 -22.86 -3.35 7.72
N SER A 224 -21.54 -3.16 7.80
CA SER A 224 -20.65 -4.00 8.58
C SER A 224 -20.59 -3.64 10.08
N GLY A 225 -21.12 -2.49 10.48
CA GLY A 225 -21.05 -1.98 11.85
C GLY A 225 -19.64 -1.56 12.29
N LYS A 226 -18.67 -1.51 11.36
CA LYS A 226 -17.28 -1.14 11.63
C LYS A 226 -17.09 0.37 11.42
N LYS A 227 -16.31 0.99 12.31
CA LYS A 227 -15.92 2.40 12.23
C LYS A 227 -14.41 2.53 12.38
N GLN A 228 -13.67 2.02 11.41
CA GLN A 228 -12.23 2.24 11.32
C GLN A 228 -11.96 3.46 10.44
N ALA A 229 -10.98 4.29 10.83
CA ALA A 229 -10.46 5.31 9.95
C ALA A 229 -9.71 4.66 8.77
N ILE A 230 -10.15 4.98 7.55
CA ILE A 230 -9.50 4.59 6.30
C ILE A 230 -9.08 5.87 5.59
N TYR A 231 -7.81 5.94 5.21
CA TYR A 231 -7.26 7.10 4.52
C TYR A 231 -7.07 6.85 3.03
N TYR A 232 -6.91 7.93 2.27
CA TYR A 232 -6.74 7.87 0.82
C TYR A 232 -5.42 8.49 0.40
N MET A 233 -4.88 7.93 -0.67
CA MET A 233 -3.74 8.45 -1.40
C MET A 233 -4.05 8.41 -2.90
N PRO A 234 -4.63 9.48 -3.45
CA PRO A 234 -4.79 9.60 -4.88
C PRO A 234 -3.44 9.53 -5.58
N ILE A 235 -3.36 8.81 -6.70
CA ILE A 235 -2.21 8.81 -7.59
C ILE A 235 -2.54 9.73 -8.76
N ILE A 236 -1.71 10.76 -8.91
CA ILE A 236 -1.79 11.72 -9.99
C ILE A 236 -0.83 11.28 -11.08
N GLU A 237 -1.38 10.92 -12.22
CA GLU A 237 -0.65 10.28 -13.31
C GLU A 237 -1.11 10.74 -14.69
N SER A 238 -1.79 11.89 -14.76
CA SER A 238 -2.17 12.58 -15.99
C SER A 238 -2.01 14.10 -15.86
N ALA A 239 -1.93 14.80 -16.99
CA ALA A 239 -1.88 16.26 -17.03
C ALA A 239 -3.10 16.91 -16.35
N LEU A 240 -4.30 16.33 -16.55
CA LEU A 240 -5.51 16.81 -15.91
C LEU A 240 -5.45 16.65 -14.38
N GLY A 241 -4.97 15.50 -13.90
CA GLY A 241 -4.77 15.26 -12.46
C GLY A 241 -3.77 16.25 -11.85
N VAL A 242 -2.70 16.60 -12.57
CA VAL A 242 -1.71 17.60 -12.11
C VAL A 242 -2.35 18.98 -11.91
N GLU A 243 -3.14 19.45 -12.88
CA GLU A 243 -3.80 20.75 -12.78
C GLU A 243 -4.79 20.80 -11.61
N LYS A 244 -5.53 19.69 -11.41
CA LYS A 244 -6.53 19.53 -10.35
C LYS A 244 -5.99 19.03 -9.02
N ALA A 245 -4.67 18.92 -8.85
CA ALA A 245 -4.07 18.29 -7.66
C ALA A 245 -4.55 18.89 -6.33
N PHE A 246 -4.76 20.21 -6.24
CA PHE A 246 -5.26 20.84 -5.01
C PHE A 246 -6.74 20.56 -4.72
N GLU A 247 -7.57 20.49 -5.78
CA GLU A 247 -8.98 20.11 -5.66
C GLU A 247 -9.09 18.67 -5.14
N ILE A 248 -8.30 17.76 -5.70
CA ILE A 248 -8.22 16.36 -5.27
C ILE A 248 -7.71 16.26 -3.82
N ALA A 249 -6.66 17.02 -3.48
CA ALA A 249 -6.06 17.04 -2.14
C ALA A 249 -7.03 17.48 -1.04
N THR A 250 -8.00 18.34 -1.38
CA THR A 250 -8.97 18.92 -0.43
C THR A 250 -10.34 18.28 -0.53
N ALA A 251 -10.51 17.26 -1.38
CA ALA A 251 -11.79 16.61 -1.65
C ALA A 251 -12.38 15.91 -0.42
N SER A 252 -11.53 15.41 0.49
CA SER A 252 -11.95 14.74 1.71
C SER A 252 -10.92 14.88 2.83
N SER A 253 -11.38 14.91 4.08
CA SER A 253 -10.51 14.89 5.26
C SER A 253 -9.76 13.56 5.46
N ASN A 254 -10.12 12.53 4.69
CA ASN A 254 -9.47 11.23 4.66
C ASN A 254 -8.31 11.17 3.64
N VAL A 255 -8.18 12.15 2.75
CA VAL A 255 -6.96 12.28 1.93
C VAL A 255 -5.82 12.72 2.85
N VAL A 256 -4.80 11.88 2.98
CA VAL A 256 -3.64 12.14 3.85
C VAL A 256 -2.33 12.27 3.07
N ALA A 257 -2.35 11.88 1.80
CA ALA A 257 -1.22 11.97 0.91
C ALA A 257 -1.70 12.03 -0.55
N ILE A 258 -0.84 12.50 -1.45
CA ILE A 258 -0.99 12.29 -2.89
C ILE A 258 0.34 11.74 -3.42
N ALA A 259 0.26 10.74 -4.27
CA ALA A 259 1.40 10.20 -5.01
C ALA A 259 1.41 10.73 -6.45
N ILE A 260 2.61 10.85 -7.04
CA ILE A 260 2.75 11.05 -8.49
C ILE A 260 3.16 9.75 -9.17
N GLY A 261 2.50 9.39 -10.27
CA GLY A 261 2.86 8.24 -11.12
C GLY A 261 3.51 8.73 -12.40
N LEU A 262 4.85 8.65 -12.50
CA LEU A 262 5.57 9.28 -13.61
C LEU A 262 5.50 8.52 -14.93
N GLU A 263 5.39 7.19 -14.92
CA GLU A 263 5.33 6.40 -16.17
C GLU A 263 4.07 6.76 -16.96
N ASP A 264 2.89 6.60 -16.36
CA ASP A 264 1.61 6.95 -16.98
C ASP A 264 1.51 8.46 -17.28
N PHE A 265 2.04 9.32 -16.40
CA PHE A 265 2.07 10.76 -16.67
C PHE A 265 2.87 11.13 -17.92
N THR A 266 4.05 10.53 -18.10
CA THR A 266 4.85 10.79 -19.30
C THR A 266 4.20 10.22 -20.57
N ALA A 267 3.50 9.09 -20.45
CA ALA A 267 2.70 8.54 -21.53
C ALA A 267 1.53 9.47 -21.92
N ASP A 268 0.81 10.02 -20.94
CA ASP A 268 -0.26 11.00 -21.14
C ASP A 268 0.23 12.29 -21.82
N LEU A 269 1.41 12.77 -21.42
CA LEU A 269 2.07 13.91 -22.08
C LEU A 269 2.62 13.61 -23.48
N GLY A 270 2.81 12.33 -23.84
CA GLY A 270 3.45 11.92 -25.09
C GLY A 270 4.97 12.18 -25.11
N VAL A 271 5.63 12.14 -23.95
CA VAL A 271 7.08 12.37 -23.81
C VAL A 271 7.78 11.17 -23.19
N GLN A 272 9.10 11.08 -23.34
CA GLN A 272 9.90 10.05 -22.67
C GLN A 272 10.33 10.51 -21.28
N ARG A 273 10.28 9.60 -20.31
CA ARG A 273 10.89 9.79 -19.00
C ARG A 273 12.41 9.88 -19.13
N THR A 274 13.02 10.86 -18.49
CA THR A 274 14.47 11.08 -18.54
C THR A 274 15.10 11.06 -17.14
N ASN A 275 16.40 10.78 -17.07
CA ASN A 275 17.15 10.86 -15.81
C ASN A 275 17.26 12.30 -15.27
N GLU A 276 17.16 13.31 -16.15
CA GLU A 276 17.15 14.72 -15.74
C GLU A 276 15.82 15.15 -15.12
N ALA A 277 14.74 14.39 -15.37
CA ALA A 277 13.39 14.62 -14.86
C ALA A 277 12.82 16.03 -15.15
N LYS A 278 13.31 16.71 -16.18
CA LYS A 278 12.84 18.05 -16.57
C LYS A 278 11.40 18.00 -17.07
N GLU A 279 11.03 16.92 -17.76
CA GLU A 279 9.69 16.68 -18.29
C GLU A 279 8.62 16.58 -17.19
N SER A 280 9.01 16.21 -15.97
CA SER A 280 8.11 16.06 -14.83
C SER A 280 8.25 17.15 -13.77
N LEU A 281 9.16 18.12 -13.95
CA LEU A 281 9.48 19.12 -12.94
C LEU A 281 8.27 19.97 -12.55
N TYR A 282 7.48 20.41 -13.54
CA TYR A 282 6.26 21.18 -13.28
C TYR A 282 5.25 20.35 -12.48
N ALA A 283 4.96 19.12 -12.92
CA ALA A 283 4.01 18.24 -12.26
C ALA A 283 4.39 17.94 -10.80
N ARG A 284 5.66 17.60 -10.57
CA ARG A 284 6.22 17.35 -9.24
C ARG A 284 6.11 18.59 -8.34
N SER A 285 6.48 19.77 -8.85
CA SER A 285 6.42 21.03 -8.10
C SER A 285 4.99 21.46 -7.79
N ARG A 286 4.08 21.30 -8.76
CA ARG A 286 2.65 21.60 -8.62
C ARG A 286 2.02 20.72 -7.56
N LEU A 287 2.33 19.43 -7.58
CA LEU A 287 1.83 18.44 -6.63
C LEU A 287 2.33 18.69 -5.20
N VAL A 288 3.62 18.98 -5.02
CA VAL A 288 4.15 19.36 -3.70
C VAL A 288 3.41 20.57 -3.14
N ASN A 289 3.26 21.63 -3.94
CA ASN A 289 2.54 22.83 -3.50
C ASN A 289 1.07 22.53 -3.14
N ALA A 290 0.38 21.73 -3.95
CA ALA A 290 -0.99 21.31 -3.67
C ALA A 290 -1.09 20.55 -2.34
N CYS A 291 -0.20 19.58 -2.11
CA CYS A 291 -0.19 18.77 -0.88
C CYS A 291 0.09 19.63 0.35
N LYS A 292 1.13 20.48 0.29
CA LYS A 292 1.50 21.36 1.41
C LYS A 292 0.39 22.37 1.72
N ALA A 293 -0.27 22.91 0.70
CA ALA A 293 -1.43 23.80 0.88
C ALA A 293 -2.63 23.10 1.54
N ALA A 294 -2.85 21.82 1.23
CA ALA A 294 -3.89 21.00 1.85
C ALA A 294 -3.48 20.40 3.21
N GLY A 295 -2.22 20.53 3.62
CA GLY A 295 -1.70 19.96 4.86
C GLY A 295 -1.50 18.43 4.83
N ILE A 296 -1.29 17.86 3.63
CA ILE A 296 -1.11 16.42 3.39
C ILE A 296 0.28 16.12 2.82
N GLN A 297 0.66 14.84 2.78
CA GLN A 297 2.00 14.43 2.36
C GLN A 297 2.12 14.32 0.81
N PRO A 298 3.06 15.03 0.17
CA PRO A 298 3.42 14.77 -1.21
C PRO A 298 4.37 13.57 -1.28
N ILE A 299 4.04 12.58 -2.11
CA ILE A 299 4.85 11.38 -2.27
C ILE A 299 5.30 11.19 -3.72
N ASP A 300 6.58 10.91 -3.90
CA ASP A 300 7.17 10.78 -5.23
C ASP A 300 6.90 9.40 -5.85
N SER A 301 7.20 9.31 -7.14
CA SER A 301 7.05 8.11 -7.97
C SER A 301 8.04 7.01 -7.59
N VAL A 302 7.83 5.83 -8.15
CA VAL A 302 8.78 4.71 -8.06
C VAL A 302 10.08 5.00 -8.81
N PHE A 303 11.17 4.42 -8.29
CA PHE A 303 12.43 4.29 -9.00
C PHE A 303 12.51 2.89 -9.64
N SER A 304 12.57 2.84 -10.98
CA SER A 304 12.41 1.60 -11.75
C SER A 304 13.67 0.74 -11.81
N ASP A 305 14.87 1.33 -11.75
CA ASP A 305 16.12 0.57 -11.78
C ASP A 305 16.42 -0.04 -10.40
N VAL A 306 16.08 -1.31 -10.22
CA VAL A 306 16.32 -2.03 -8.96
C VAL A 306 17.79 -2.38 -8.72
N SER A 307 18.65 -2.20 -9.73
CA SER A 307 20.08 -2.54 -9.66
C SER A 307 20.95 -1.35 -9.22
N ASP A 308 20.52 -0.12 -9.50
CA ASP A 308 21.29 1.09 -9.22
C ASP A 308 20.83 1.82 -7.94
N MET A 309 21.37 1.39 -6.80
CA MET A 309 21.07 2.01 -5.50
C MET A 309 21.73 3.39 -5.31
N GLN A 310 22.77 3.72 -6.08
CA GLN A 310 23.42 5.03 -6.00
C GLN A 310 22.59 6.10 -6.72
N ALA A 311 22.05 5.75 -7.89
CA ALA A 311 21.08 6.58 -8.60
C ALA A 311 19.80 6.74 -7.78
N LEU A 312 19.31 5.68 -7.11
CA LEU A 312 18.21 5.79 -6.16
C LEU A 312 18.50 6.79 -5.04
N ALA A 313 19.65 6.69 -4.36
CA ALA A 313 20.01 7.62 -3.29
C ALA A 313 20.03 9.09 -3.78
N SER A 314 20.57 9.32 -4.98
CA SER A 314 20.58 10.65 -5.61
C SER A 314 19.17 11.13 -5.94
N ASN A 315 18.30 10.25 -6.46
CA ASN A 315 16.92 10.55 -6.76
C ASN A 315 16.11 10.88 -5.49
N VAL A 316 16.33 10.16 -4.39
CA VAL A 316 15.70 10.46 -3.09
C VAL A 316 16.10 11.85 -2.60
N LYS A 317 17.38 12.22 -2.68
CA LYS A 317 17.85 13.56 -2.28
C LYS A 317 17.21 14.67 -3.12
N ILE A 318 17.08 14.47 -4.44
CA ILE A 318 16.39 15.41 -5.32
C ILE A 318 14.92 15.54 -4.90
N SER A 319 14.24 14.41 -4.67
CA SER A 319 12.83 14.37 -4.26
C SER A 319 12.61 15.09 -2.92
N LYS A 320 13.45 14.80 -1.91
CA LYS A 320 13.48 15.51 -0.61
C LYS A 320 13.68 17.01 -0.80
N SER A 321 14.58 17.42 -1.70
CA SER A 321 14.85 18.85 -1.97
C SER A 321 13.67 19.59 -2.60
N LEU A 322 12.82 18.90 -3.38
CA LEU A 322 11.59 19.46 -3.93
C LEU A 322 10.46 19.54 -2.88
N GLY A 323 10.59 18.84 -1.75
CA GLY A 323 9.62 18.86 -0.64
C GLY A 323 8.77 17.59 -0.51
N PHE A 324 9.08 16.52 -1.26
CA PHE A 324 8.48 15.21 -1.10
C PHE A 324 8.84 14.57 0.25
N GLU A 325 7.91 13.78 0.79
CA GLU A 325 8.04 13.11 2.08
C GLU A 325 8.10 11.58 1.97
N GLY A 326 8.35 11.05 0.77
CA GLY A 326 8.52 9.62 0.54
C GLY A 326 8.50 9.28 -0.93
N MET A 327 8.62 7.98 -1.24
CA MET A 327 8.47 7.46 -2.59
C MET A 327 7.99 6.01 -2.61
N GLY A 328 7.65 5.52 -3.80
CA GLY A 328 7.27 4.12 -4.01
C GLY A 328 8.51 3.23 -4.17
N CYS A 329 8.44 2.00 -3.66
CA CYS A 329 9.45 0.96 -3.83
C CYS A 329 8.85 -0.21 -4.62
N ILE A 330 9.63 -0.79 -5.53
CA ILE A 330 9.27 -2.02 -6.26
C ILE A 330 10.17 -3.20 -5.88
N HIS A 331 11.17 -2.97 -5.03
CA HIS A 331 12.06 -4.01 -4.53
C HIS A 331 12.49 -3.75 -3.07
N PRO A 332 12.55 -4.78 -2.20
CA PRO A 332 12.90 -4.60 -0.78
C PRO A 332 14.25 -3.91 -0.53
N ARG A 333 15.24 -4.12 -1.41
CA ARG A 333 16.57 -3.47 -1.32
C ARG A 333 16.50 -1.94 -1.38
N GLN A 334 15.44 -1.36 -1.93
CA GLN A 334 15.28 0.10 -2.02
C GLN A 334 14.89 0.71 -0.67
N ILE A 335 14.30 -0.07 0.26
CA ILE A 335 13.72 0.45 1.51
C ILE A 335 14.77 1.16 2.37
N ALA A 336 15.90 0.50 2.64
CA ALA A 336 16.96 1.07 3.47
C ALA A 336 17.52 2.36 2.87
N VAL A 337 17.82 2.35 1.56
CA VAL A 337 18.33 3.53 0.84
C VAL A 337 17.35 4.70 0.92
N ILE A 338 16.06 4.43 0.77
CA ILE A 338 15.00 5.45 0.85
C ILE A 338 14.92 6.02 2.27
N HIS A 339 14.90 5.17 3.30
CA HIS A 339 14.86 5.60 4.71
C HIS A 339 16.05 6.47 5.08
N GLU A 340 17.26 6.03 4.75
CA GLU A 340 18.51 6.74 5.04
C GLU A 340 18.55 8.13 4.39
N ASN A 341 18.06 8.27 3.15
CA ASN A 341 18.17 9.51 2.40
C ASN A 341 16.98 10.48 2.60
N PHE A 342 15.83 10.01 3.09
CA PHE A 342 14.76 10.90 3.58
C PHE A 342 14.99 11.38 5.01
N ALA A 343 15.71 10.60 5.83
CA ALA A 343 16.11 11.01 7.16
C ALA A 343 16.93 12.32 7.15
N PRO A 344 16.86 13.14 8.21
CA PRO A 344 17.72 14.30 8.34
C PRO A 344 19.17 13.89 8.61
N GLU A 345 20.12 14.50 7.91
CA GLU A 345 21.55 14.25 8.14
C GLU A 345 21.99 14.85 9.49
N GLU A 346 23.04 14.30 10.11
CA GLU A 346 23.59 14.82 11.37
C GLU A 346 23.89 16.33 11.30
N LYS A 347 24.43 16.81 10.17
CA LYS A 347 24.68 18.23 9.93
C LYS A 347 23.40 19.06 9.87
N GLU A 348 22.30 18.50 9.35
CA GLU A 348 20.98 19.15 9.33
C GLU A 348 20.42 19.26 10.75
N ILE A 349 20.55 18.19 11.55
CA ILE A 349 20.13 18.14 12.95
C ILE A 349 20.91 19.16 13.78
N GLU A 350 22.24 19.15 13.72
CA GLU A 350 23.08 20.08 14.50
C GLU A 350 22.84 21.55 14.13
N LYS A 351 22.58 21.82 12.85
CA LYS A 351 22.20 23.15 12.40
C LYS A 351 20.82 23.54 12.96
N ALA A 352 19.85 22.63 12.94
CA ALA A 352 18.52 22.88 13.47
C ALA A 352 18.54 23.16 14.98
N LYS A 353 19.32 22.39 15.76
CA LYS A 353 19.54 22.63 17.19
C LYS A 353 20.04 24.05 17.46
N LYS A 354 21.09 24.47 16.75
CA LYS A 354 21.67 25.82 16.90
C LYS A 354 20.68 26.92 16.57
N ILE A 355 19.84 26.72 15.55
CA ILE A 355 18.79 27.68 15.17
C ILE A 355 17.75 27.83 16.29
N ILE A 356 17.24 26.70 16.81
CA ILE A 356 16.22 26.70 17.86
C ILE A 356 16.77 27.31 19.15
N MET A 357 17.97 26.90 19.58
CA MET A 357 18.62 27.45 20.78
C MET A 357 18.84 28.96 20.68
N ALA A 358 19.32 29.44 19.54
CA ALA A 358 19.52 30.88 19.33
C ALA A 358 18.19 31.65 19.36
N PHE A 359 17.12 31.07 18.81
CA PHE A 359 15.80 31.69 18.83
C PHE A 359 15.17 31.71 20.23
N GLU A 360 15.29 30.64 21.01
CA GLU A 360 14.80 30.61 22.40
C GLU A 360 15.56 31.60 23.30
N ASP A 361 16.89 31.72 23.16
CA ASP A 361 17.68 32.74 23.84
C ASP A 361 17.22 34.17 23.46
N ALA A 362 17.00 34.44 22.18
CA ALA A 362 16.51 35.72 21.70
C ALA A 362 15.10 36.05 22.23
N LYS A 363 14.21 35.06 22.23
CA LYS A 363 12.85 35.17 22.77
C LYS A 363 12.86 35.47 24.27
N SER A 364 13.77 34.85 25.04
CA SER A 364 13.96 35.16 26.47
C SER A 364 14.40 36.61 26.73
N LYS A 365 15.05 37.23 25.73
CA LYS A 365 15.50 38.64 25.74
C LYS A 365 14.49 39.59 25.09
N GLY A 366 13.30 39.11 24.69
CA GLY A 366 12.26 39.91 24.05
C GLY A 366 12.55 40.31 22.59
N LEU A 367 13.48 39.62 21.92
CA LEU A 367 13.85 39.87 20.52
C LEU A 367 13.08 38.93 19.59
N GLY A 368 12.48 39.47 18.52
CA GLY A 368 11.76 38.68 17.51
C GLY A 368 12.62 38.07 16.41
N VAL A 369 13.89 38.49 16.30
CA VAL A 369 14.85 38.08 15.26
C VAL A 369 16.24 38.03 15.89
N VAL A 370 17.06 37.05 15.48
CA VAL A 370 18.44 36.91 15.96
C VAL A 370 19.41 36.58 14.81
N SER A 371 20.63 37.10 14.88
CA SER A 371 21.69 36.76 13.93
C SER A 371 22.51 35.59 14.44
N LEU A 372 22.62 34.51 13.65
CA LEU A 372 23.54 33.40 13.89
C LEU A 372 24.61 33.41 12.79
N GLY A 373 25.79 33.95 13.11
CA GLY A 373 26.82 34.24 12.13
C GLY A 373 26.38 35.36 11.17
N THR A 374 26.42 35.10 9.87
CA THR A 374 25.97 36.05 8.83
C THR A 374 24.49 35.91 8.45
N LYS A 375 23.76 34.99 9.08
CA LYS A 375 22.37 34.67 8.71
C LYS A 375 21.38 35.14 9.76
N MET A 376 20.30 35.74 9.30
CA MET A 376 19.15 36.12 10.11
C MET A 376 18.29 34.88 10.40
N ILE A 377 17.89 34.71 11.65
CA ILE A 377 16.94 33.70 12.10
C ILE A 377 15.61 34.40 12.37
N ASP A 378 14.62 34.07 11.56
CA ASP A 378 13.23 34.50 11.63
C ASP A 378 12.30 33.30 11.89
N PRO A 379 11.01 33.50 12.20
CA PRO A 379 10.08 32.40 12.49
C PRO A 379 10.00 31.31 11.39
N PRO A 380 10.04 31.63 10.08
CA PRO A 380 10.13 30.61 9.03
C PRO A 380 11.39 29.73 9.08
N VAL A 381 12.56 30.30 9.41
CA VAL A 381 13.79 29.54 9.60
C VAL A 381 13.68 28.61 10.81
N VAL A 382 13.08 29.07 11.90
CA VAL A 382 12.84 28.26 13.11
C VAL A 382 11.88 27.11 12.84
N LYS A 383 10.75 27.37 12.17
CA LYS A 383 9.76 26.33 11.84
C LYS A 383 10.34 25.18 11.00
N ARG A 384 11.26 25.49 10.09
CA ARG A 384 12.00 24.47 9.34
C ARG A 384 12.92 23.65 10.24
N ALA A 385 13.63 24.31 11.16
CA ALA A 385 14.48 23.63 12.13
C ALA A 385 13.67 22.73 13.06
N GLU A 386 12.52 23.19 13.57
CA GLU A 386 11.60 22.38 14.38
C GLU A 386 11.15 21.13 13.62
N THR A 387 10.77 21.27 12.34
CA THR A 387 10.38 20.11 11.50
C THR A 387 11.51 19.09 11.37
N THR A 388 12.76 19.55 11.19
CA THR A 388 13.95 18.67 11.15
C THR A 388 14.16 17.93 12.48
N ILE A 389 13.99 18.62 13.60
CA ILE A 389 14.15 18.05 14.95
C ILE A 389 13.04 17.05 15.27
N ASP A 390 11.79 17.40 14.98
CA ASP A 390 10.64 16.51 15.15
C ASP A 390 10.83 15.22 14.36
N LEU A 391 11.32 15.35 13.12
CA LEU A 391 11.62 14.19 12.31
C LEU A 391 12.76 13.34 12.90
N ALA A 392 13.87 13.96 13.32
CA ALA A 392 14.99 13.26 13.94
C ALA A 392 14.57 12.52 15.22
N ILE A 393 13.74 13.14 16.05
CA ILE A 393 13.18 12.54 17.26
C ILE A 393 12.32 11.33 16.93
N ASN A 394 11.39 11.47 15.97
CA ASN A 394 10.48 10.39 15.63
C ASN A 394 11.19 9.20 14.95
N LEU A 395 12.34 9.44 14.31
CA LEU A 395 13.21 8.40 13.76
C LEU A 395 14.19 7.82 14.80
N GLY A 396 14.21 8.32 16.04
CA GLY A 396 15.15 7.88 17.08
C GLY A 396 16.59 8.34 16.87
N LEU A 397 16.82 9.31 15.97
CA LEU A 397 18.13 9.92 15.70
C LEU A 397 18.49 11.00 16.73
N LEU A 398 17.50 11.49 17.47
CA LEU A 398 17.68 12.52 18.49
C LEU A 398 16.79 12.23 19.71
N ASP A 399 17.32 12.45 20.91
CA ASP A 399 16.55 12.31 22.14
C ASP A 399 15.48 13.41 22.27
N LYS A 400 14.30 13.08 22.79
CA LYS A 400 13.21 14.05 23.01
C LYS A 400 13.61 15.20 23.94
N ASN A 401 14.53 14.96 24.86
CA ASN A 401 15.04 15.92 25.84
C ASN A 401 16.36 16.55 25.40
N TRP A 402 16.69 16.58 24.10
CA TRP A 402 17.96 17.11 23.59
C TRP A 402 18.27 18.55 24.04
N MET A 403 17.26 19.36 24.36
CA MET A 403 17.41 20.72 24.91
C MET A 403 17.86 20.75 26.37
N HIS A 404 17.67 19.66 27.12
CA HIS A 404 17.99 19.56 28.56
C HIS A 404 19.23 18.70 28.85
N ASN A 405 19.76 17.99 27.85
CA ASN A 405 20.88 17.06 27.99
C ASN A 405 22.27 17.70 27.77
N ASN A 406 22.39 19.04 27.84
CA ASN A 406 23.66 19.77 27.66
C ASN A 406 24.06 20.55 28.91
#